data_AF-A0A0Q8QM36-F1
#
_entry.id   AF-A0A0Q8QM36-F1
#
_cell.length_a   1.000
_cell.length_b   1.000
_cell.length_c   1.000
_cell.angle_alpha   90.00
_cell.angle_beta   90.00
_cell.angle_gamma   90.00
#
_symmetry.space_group_name_H-M   'P 1'
#
loop_
_entity.id
_entity.type
_entity.pdbx_description
1 polymer ?
#
loop_
_entity_poly.entity_id
_entity_poly.type
_entity_poly.pdbx_seq_one_letter_code
_entity_poly.pdbx_strand_id
1 'polypeptide(L)'
;MKDVVAYVVASHGYSERKACLVTRQHRSTQRSPSRRDPRTAVRQRMHEIVATRIRYGYRRVHVMLKREGWQVGKNVVYRLYREEGLVLRTKQPRRRKMIVHRQARPKPQQPNEAWSLDFVHDQLSDGQKIRMLTVVDVFSREALAIEVGQRLRGEHVVEVLNRLARQRGAPKYLFADNVLCREAAAENDQQVSLRRG
;
A
#
# COMPACT_ATOMS: atom_id res chain seq x y z
N MET A 1 -15.26 -42.91 -13.23
CA MET A 1 -16.19 -43.91 -12.64
C MET A 1 -17.40 -44.20 -13.54
N LYS A 2 -18.02 -43.18 -14.15
CA LYS A 2 -19.05 -43.35 -15.19
C LYS A 2 -18.53 -44.11 -16.42
N ASP A 3 -17.24 -43.98 -16.68
CA ASP A 3 -16.55 -44.53 -17.84
C ASP A 3 -16.58 -46.07 -17.87
N VAL A 4 -16.56 -46.71 -16.70
CA VAL A 4 -16.63 -48.17 -16.57
C VAL A 4 -18.02 -48.70 -16.94
N VAL A 5 -19.08 -48.01 -16.51
CA VAL A 5 -20.47 -48.38 -16.87
C VAL A 5 -20.72 -48.14 -18.35
N ALA A 6 -20.23 -47.02 -18.90
CA ALA A 6 -20.34 -46.71 -20.32
C ALA A 6 -19.62 -47.74 -21.20
N TYR A 7 -18.41 -48.18 -20.80
CA TYR A 7 -17.67 -49.24 -21.48
C TYR A 7 -18.43 -50.57 -21.46
N VAL A 8 -18.99 -50.98 -20.33
CA VAL A 8 -19.75 -52.25 -20.22
C VAL A 8 -21.02 -52.23 -21.07
N VAL A 9 -21.73 -51.09 -21.13
CA VAL A 9 -22.90 -50.91 -22.01
C VAL A 9 -22.50 -51.05 -23.48
N ALA A 10 -21.45 -50.34 -23.91
CA ALA A 10 -21.01 -50.31 -25.30
C ALA A 10 -20.44 -51.66 -25.77
N SER A 11 -19.64 -52.32 -24.93
CA SER A 11 -18.91 -53.53 -25.31
C SER A 11 -19.76 -54.80 -25.21
N HIS A 12 -20.79 -54.83 -24.36
CA HIS A 12 -21.57 -56.04 -24.07
C HIS A 12 -23.07 -55.90 -24.39
N GLY A 13 -23.50 -54.75 -24.94
CA GLY A 13 -24.89 -54.48 -25.31
C GLY A 13 -25.87 -54.47 -24.13
N TYR A 14 -25.37 -54.31 -22.90
CA TYR A 14 -26.20 -54.33 -21.70
C TYR A 14 -26.92 -52.99 -21.50
N SER A 15 -28.14 -53.05 -20.94
CA SER A 15 -28.81 -51.84 -20.48
C SER A 15 -28.04 -51.20 -19.33
N GLU A 16 -28.08 -49.87 -19.20
CA GLU A 16 -27.40 -49.11 -18.13
C GLU A 16 -27.72 -49.69 -16.73
N ARG A 17 -28.95 -50.17 -16.53
CA ARG A 17 -29.39 -50.83 -15.29
C ARG A 17 -28.59 -52.12 -15.03
N LYS A 18 -28.42 -52.97 -16.04
CA LYS A 18 -27.68 -54.23 -15.92
C LYS A 18 -26.19 -53.96 -15.78
N ALA A 19 -25.66 -52.99 -16.52
CA ALA A 19 -24.27 -52.56 -16.41
C ALA A 19 -23.94 -52.04 -14.99
N CYS A 20 -24.79 -51.16 -14.42
CA CYS A 20 -24.62 -50.66 -13.05
C CYS A 20 -24.63 -51.80 -12.01
N LEU A 21 -25.50 -52.79 -12.18
CA LEU A 21 -25.61 -53.95 -11.29
C LEU A 21 -24.33 -54.80 -11.34
N VAL A 22 -23.82 -55.09 -12.54
CA VAL A 22 -22.59 -55.87 -12.75
C VAL A 22 -21.37 -55.14 -12.20
N THR A 23 -21.29 -53.82 -12.40
CA THR A 23 -20.19 -53.00 -11.87
C THR A 23 -20.35 -52.62 -10.40
N ARG A 24 -21.41 -53.09 -9.73
CA ARG A 24 -21.80 -52.71 -8.35
C ARG A 24 -21.84 -51.19 -8.10
N GLN A 25 -22.22 -50.41 -9.11
CA GLN A 25 -22.36 -48.96 -9.00
C GLN A 25 -23.83 -48.59 -8.76
N HIS A 26 -24.08 -47.68 -7.82
CA HIS A 26 -25.42 -47.15 -7.60
C HIS A 26 -25.86 -46.30 -8.80
N ARG A 27 -27.12 -46.45 -9.25
CA ARG A 27 -27.62 -45.77 -10.47
C ARG A 27 -27.63 -44.25 -10.37
N SER A 28 -27.72 -43.70 -9.16
CA SER A 28 -27.64 -42.23 -8.96
C SER A 28 -26.30 -41.66 -9.42
N THR A 29 -25.25 -42.47 -9.43
CA THR A 29 -23.90 -42.08 -9.85
C THR A 29 -23.83 -41.86 -11.37
N GLN A 30 -24.69 -42.51 -12.16
CA GLN A 30 -24.75 -42.31 -13.62
C GLN A 30 -25.53 -41.05 -14.02
N ARG A 31 -26.44 -40.59 -13.15
CA ARG A 31 -27.13 -39.33 -13.38
C ARG A 31 -26.11 -38.20 -13.35
N SER A 32 -25.97 -37.46 -14.44
CA SER A 32 -25.20 -36.22 -14.44
C SER A 32 -26.01 -35.14 -13.72
N PRO A 33 -25.47 -34.47 -12.68
CA PRO A 33 -26.13 -33.28 -12.17
C PRO A 33 -26.22 -32.25 -13.31
N SER A 34 -27.34 -31.53 -13.42
CA SER A 34 -27.51 -30.51 -14.47
C SER A 34 -26.42 -29.45 -14.34
N ARG A 35 -25.47 -29.45 -15.28
CA ARG A 35 -24.30 -28.56 -15.31
C ARG A 35 -24.58 -27.15 -15.85
N ARG A 36 -25.84 -26.71 -15.91
CA ARG A 36 -26.13 -25.31 -16.27
C ARG A 36 -26.25 -24.52 -14.99
N ASP A 37 -25.18 -23.82 -14.61
CA ASP A 37 -25.28 -22.81 -13.56
C ASP A 37 -26.22 -21.70 -14.08
N PRO A 38 -27.39 -21.50 -13.47
CA PRO A 38 -28.38 -20.51 -13.91
C PRO A 38 -27.85 -19.07 -13.87
N ARG A 39 -26.65 -18.84 -13.31
CA ARG A 39 -26.05 -17.52 -13.11
C ARG A 39 -24.92 -17.20 -14.10
N THR A 40 -24.72 -18.04 -15.12
CA THR A 40 -23.78 -17.79 -16.23
C THR A 40 -24.03 -16.44 -16.92
N ALA A 41 -25.30 -16.12 -17.20
CA ALA A 41 -25.66 -14.84 -17.82
C ALA A 41 -25.34 -13.63 -16.92
N VAL A 42 -25.53 -13.76 -15.60
CA VAL A 42 -25.17 -12.71 -14.62
C VAL A 42 -23.66 -12.51 -14.58
N ARG A 43 -22.88 -13.59 -14.56
CA ARG A 43 -21.41 -13.53 -14.58
C ARG A 43 -20.90 -12.83 -15.84
N GLN A 44 -21.43 -13.20 -17.00
CA GLN A 44 -21.05 -12.58 -18.26
C GLN A 44 -21.35 -11.08 -18.26
N ARG A 45 -22.54 -10.67 -17.80
CA ARG A 45 -22.87 -9.25 -17.69
C ARG A 45 -22.00 -8.50 -16.69
N MET A 46 -21.64 -9.14 -15.57
CA MET A 46 -20.69 -8.57 -14.61
C MET A 46 -19.33 -8.29 -15.26
N HIS A 47 -18.82 -9.22 -16.08
CA HIS A 47 -17.56 -9.03 -16.82
C HIS A 47 -17.64 -7.85 -17.79
N GLU A 48 -18.74 -7.68 -18.52
CA GLU A 48 -18.94 -6.52 -19.41
C GLU A 48 -18.92 -5.18 -18.67
N ILE A 49 -19.57 -5.12 -17.50
CA ILE A 49 -19.60 -3.92 -16.64
C ILE A 49 -18.20 -3.61 -16.11
N VAL A 50 -17.45 -4.61 -15.65
CA VAL A 50 -16.08 -4.42 -15.14
C VAL A 50 -15.12 -4.06 -16.27
N ALA A 51 -15.25 -4.67 -17.46
CA ALA A 51 -14.42 -4.33 -18.62
C ALA A 51 -14.57 -2.87 -19.03
N THR A 52 -15.80 -2.35 -19.03
CA THR A 52 -16.07 -0.94 -19.33
C THR A 52 -15.62 0.00 -18.20
N ARG A 53 -15.75 -0.44 -16.94
CA ARG A 53 -15.56 0.40 -15.76
C ARG A 53 -14.75 -0.32 -14.68
N ILE A 54 -13.48 -0.53 -14.97
CA ILE A 54 -12.53 -1.33 -14.17
C ILE A 54 -12.53 -0.96 -12.68
N ARG A 55 -12.71 0.32 -12.33
CA ARG A 55 -12.70 0.82 -10.93
C ARG A 55 -13.96 0.48 -10.10
N TYR A 56 -14.95 -0.22 -10.66
CA TYR A 56 -16.18 -0.51 -9.96
C TYR A 56 -16.02 -1.78 -9.11
N GLY A 57 -16.12 -1.63 -7.79
CA GLY A 57 -16.26 -2.78 -6.89
C GLY A 57 -17.65 -3.42 -6.96
N TYR A 58 -17.81 -4.59 -6.34
CA TYR A 58 -19.05 -5.39 -6.40
C TYR A 58 -20.33 -4.61 -6.03
N ARG A 59 -20.26 -3.61 -5.13
CA ARG A 59 -21.41 -2.77 -4.76
C ARG A 59 -21.91 -1.93 -5.95
N ARG A 60 -21.00 -1.35 -6.73
CA ARG A 60 -21.37 -0.58 -7.92
C ARG A 60 -21.85 -1.48 -9.05
N VAL A 61 -21.23 -2.65 -9.21
CA VAL A 61 -21.69 -3.67 -10.16
C VAL A 61 -23.11 -4.14 -9.82
N HIS A 62 -23.41 -4.38 -8.53
CA HIS A 62 -24.76 -4.74 -8.08
C HIS A 62 -25.80 -3.66 -8.40
N VAL A 63 -25.48 -2.37 -8.22
CA VAL A 63 -26.38 -1.27 -8.60
C VAL A 63 -26.64 -1.24 -10.12
N MET A 64 -25.61 -1.47 -10.93
CA MET A 64 -25.76 -1.52 -12.40
C MET A 64 -26.65 -2.69 -12.83
N LEU A 65 -26.40 -3.88 -12.29
CA LEU A 65 -27.25 -5.06 -12.54
C LEU A 65 -28.70 -4.81 -12.12
N LYS A 66 -28.94 -4.17 -10.98
CA LYS A 66 -30.29 -3.86 -10.52
C LYS A 66 -31.00 -2.87 -11.45
N ARG A 67 -30.29 -1.86 -11.99
CA ARG A 67 -30.83 -0.90 -12.96
C ARG A 67 -31.19 -1.55 -14.30
N GLU A 68 -30.45 -2.58 -14.67
CA GLU A 68 -30.70 -3.40 -15.86
C GLU A 68 -31.79 -4.47 -15.65
N GLY A 69 -32.46 -4.48 -14.48
CA GLY A 69 -33.58 -5.38 -14.20
C GLY A 69 -33.18 -6.75 -13.65
N TRP A 70 -31.90 -7.01 -13.37
CA TRP A 70 -31.46 -8.29 -12.82
C TRP A 70 -31.92 -8.47 -11.37
N GLN A 71 -32.66 -9.54 -11.09
CA GLN A 71 -33.11 -9.90 -9.74
C GLN A 71 -32.03 -10.68 -8.97
N VAL A 72 -30.89 -10.03 -8.70
CA VAL A 72 -29.76 -10.65 -8.00
C VAL A 72 -29.48 -9.91 -6.69
N GLY A 73 -29.44 -10.65 -5.58
CA GLY A 73 -29.11 -10.11 -4.26
C GLY A 73 -27.65 -9.68 -4.14
N LYS A 74 -27.39 -8.66 -3.33
CA LYS A 74 -26.04 -8.11 -3.09
C LYS A 74 -25.02 -9.17 -2.67
N ASN A 75 -25.42 -10.12 -1.83
CA ASN A 75 -24.55 -11.19 -1.34
C ASN A 75 -24.20 -12.20 -2.45
N VAL A 76 -25.13 -12.44 -3.38
CA VAL A 76 -24.88 -13.28 -4.55
C VAL A 76 -23.90 -12.60 -5.49
N VAL A 77 -24.09 -11.30 -5.78
CA VAL A 77 -23.14 -10.53 -6.59
C VAL A 77 -21.76 -10.51 -5.94
N TYR A 78 -21.66 -10.31 -4.62
CA TYR A 78 -20.39 -10.36 -3.91
C TYR A 78 -19.69 -11.72 -4.06
N ARG A 79 -20.44 -12.82 -3.88
CA ARG A 79 -19.90 -14.17 -4.03
C ARG A 79 -19.38 -14.43 -5.45
N LEU A 80 -20.21 -14.15 -6.47
CA LEU A 80 -19.82 -14.29 -7.88
C LEU A 80 -18.61 -13.40 -8.20
N TYR A 81 -18.59 -12.16 -7.71
CA TYR A 81 -17.49 -11.22 -7.94
C TYR A 81 -16.16 -11.71 -7.35
N ARG A 82 -16.19 -12.44 -6.23
CA ARG A 82 -15.00 -13.08 -5.65
C ARG A 82 -14.61 -14.36 -6.39
N GLU A 83 -15.56 -15.21 -6.75
CA GLU A 83 -15.34 -16.44 -7.53
C GLU A 83 -14.69 -16.12 -8.89
N GLU A 84 -15.14 -15.06 -9.55
CA GLU A 84 -14.62 -14.60 -10.85
C GLU A 84 -13.29 -13.81 -10.75
N GLY A 85 -12.73 -13.66 -9.54
CA GLY A 85 -11.45 -12.96 -9.35
C GLY A 85 -11.47 -11.47 -9.67
N LEU A 86 -12.65 -10.83 -9.74
CA LEU A 86 -12.83 -9.43 -10.13
C LEU A 86 -12.40 -8.43 -9.04
N VAL A 87 -11.79 -8.92 -7.95
CA VAL A 87 -11.33 -8.08 -6.85
C VAL A 87 -10.29 -7.09 -7.35
N LEU A 88 -10.67 -5.82 -7.32
CA LEU A 88 -9.76 -4.71 -7.56
C LEU A 88 -8.57 -4.83 -6.62
N ARG A 89 -7.39 -5.14 -7.17
CA ARG A 89 -6.14 -4.95 -6.44
C ARG A 89 -6.05 -3.48 -6.09
N THR A 90 -6.09 -3.16 -4.80
CA THR A 90 -5.78 -1.82 -4.30
C THR A 90 -4.45 -1.42 -4.91
N LYS A 91 -4.43 -0.35 -5.73
CA LYS A 91 -3.16 0.22 -6.18
C LYS A 91 -2.36 0.47 -4.92
N GLN A 92 -1.20 -0.18 -4.76
CA GLN A 92 -0.27 0.24 -3.72
C GLN A 92 -0.10 1.74 -3.90
N PRO A 93 -0.23 2.56 -2.83
CA PRO A 93 0.02 3.98 -2.95
C PRO A 93 1.37 4.11 -3.63
N ARG A 94 1.42 4.85 -4.74
CA ARG A 94 2.66 5.09 -5.48
C ARG A 94 3.63 5.69 -4.46
N ARG A 95 4.47 4.85 -3.86
CA ARG A 95 5.64 5.31 -3.11
C ARG A 95 6.45 6.02 -4.18
N ARG A 96 6.41 7.34 -4.19
CA ARG A 96 7.39 8.17 -4.90
C ARG A 96 8.73 7.89 -4.21
N LYS A 97 9.32 6.73 -4.49
CA LYS A 97 10.75 6.53 -4.27
C LYS A 97 11.40 7.31 -5.39
N MET A 98 11.60 8.61 -5.16
CA MET A 98 12.69 9.28 -5.86
C MET A 98 13.94 8.52 -5.44
N ILE A 99 14.45 7.66 -6.32
CA ILE A 99 15.81 7.15 -6.23
C ILE A 99 16.68 8.32 -6.71
N VAL A 100 16.73 9.39 -5.92
CA VAL A 100 17.86 10.30 -6.02
C VAL A 100 19.02 9.47 -5.50
N HIS A 101 20.08 9.34 -6.29
CA HIS A 101 21.36 8.85 -5.78
C HIS A 101 21.69 9.72 -4.56
N ARG A 102 21.47 9.19 -3.37
CA ARG A 102 21.89 9.84 -2.13
C ARG A 102 23.39 9.93 -2.27
N GLN A 103 23.91 11.14 -2.51
CA GLN A 103 25.33 11.35 -2.38
C GLN A 103 25.72 10.87 -0.99
N ALA A 104 26.80 10.10 -0.92
CA ALA A 104 27.30 9.61 0.34
C ALA A 104 27.51 10.82 1.26
N ARG A 105 26.81 10.84 2.40
CA ARG A 105 27.04 11.89 3.41
C ARG A 105 28.51 11.79 3.82
N PRO A 106 29.26 12.90 3.86
CA PRO A 106 30.63 12.85 4.35
C PRO A 106 30.61 12.28 5.77
N LYS A 107 31.49 11.31 6.02
CA LYS A 107 31.63 10.69 7.34
C LYS A 107 32.51 11.60 8.19
N PRO A 108 32.00 12.23 9.26
CA PRO A 108 32.84 13.00 10.16
C PRO A 108 33.86 12.07 10.83
N GLN A 109 35.04 12.59 11.11
CA GLN A 109 36.15 11.88 11.76
C GLN A 109 36.32 12.28 13.22
N GLN A 110 35.73 13.41 13.64
CA GLN A 110 35.84 13.96 14.99
C GLN A 110 34.49 14.53 15.47
N PRO A 111 34.26 14.63 16.80
CA PRO A 111 33.10 15.32 17.35
C PRO A 111 33.04 16.78 16.89
N ASN A 112 31.84 17.33 16.77
CA ASN A 112 31.53 18.69 16.31
C ASN A 112 31.92 19.01 14.86
N GLU A 113 32.35 18.02 14.07
CA GLU A 113 32.65 18.24 12.65
C GLU A 113 31.39 18.34 11.79
N ALA A 114 30.34 17.59 12.13
CA ALA A 114 29.08 17.58 11.40
C ALA A 114 27.88 17.47 12.34
N TRP A 115 26.94 18.38 12.21
CA TRP A 115 25.68 18.36 12.95
C TRP A 115 24.51 18.00 12.04
N SER A 116 23.58 17.22 12.58
CA SER A 116 22.32 16.88 11.93
C SER A 116 21.17 17.50 12.70
N LEU A 117 20.27 18.15 11.97
CA LEU A 117 19.07 18.79 12.50
C LEU A 117 17.83 18.11 11.96
N ASP A 118 16.87 17.87 12.85
CA ASP A 118 15.56 17.36 12.48
C ASP A 118 14.44 18.03 13.28
N PHE A 119 13.23 17.95 12.75
CA PHE A 119 12.02 18.44 13.41
C PHE A 119 11.07 17.29 13.72
N VAL A 120 10.93 17.00 15.01
CA VAL A 120 9.92 16.07 15.51
C VAL A 120 8.65 16.85 15.80
N HIS A 121 7.50 16.31 15.42
CA HIS A 121 6.20 16.89 15.72
C HIS A 121 5.41 15.89 16.57
N ASP A 122 4.75 16.39 17.60
CA ASP A 122 3.92 15.58 18.48
C ASP A 122 2.69 16.37 18.95
N GLN A 123 1.80 15.72 19.68
CA GLN A 123 0.59 16.31 20.23
C GLN A 123 0.44 15.91 21.69
N LEU A 124 0.23 16.90 22.55
CA LEU A 124 -0.09 16.70 23.97
C LEU A 124 -1.49 16.10 24.14
N SER A 125 -1.77 15.56 25.32
CA SER A 125 -3.06 14.91 25.63
C SER A 125 -4.26 15.86 25.54
N ASP A 126 -4.04 17.16 25.69
CA ASP A 126 -5.03 18.23 25.53
C ASP A 126 -5.26 18.65 24.06
N GLY A 127 -4.56 18.01 23.11
CA GLY A 127 -4.64 18.31 21.69
C GLY A 127 -3.71 19.44 21.22
N GLN A 128 -2.93 20.06 22.12
CA GLN A 128 -1.97 21.08 21.74
C GLN A 128 -0.81 20.46 20.95
N LYS A 129 -0.55 21.00 19.76
CA LYS A 129 0.56 20.54 18.91
C LYS A 129 1.87 21.12 19.40
N ILE A 130 2.87 20.26 19.52
CA ILE A 130 4.24 20.64 19.85
C ILE A 130 5.18 20.27 18.71
N ARG A 131 6.25 21.04 18.58
CA ARG A 131 7.32 20.82 17.63
C ARG A 131 8.64 20.90 18.36
N MET A 132 9.56 20.01 18.01
CA MET A 132 10.86 19.89 18.65
C MET A 132 11.94 19.96 17.58
N LEU A 133 12.88 20.89 17.72
CA LEU A 133 14.12 20.91 16.95
C LEU A 133 15.14 20.06 17.69
N THR A 134 15.61 18.99 17.05
CA THR A 134 16.70 18.17 17.58
C THR A 134 17.97 18.45 16.79
N VAL A 135 19.07 18.72 17.50
CA VAL A 135 20.41 18.89 16.93
C VAL A 135 21.30 17.81 17.51
N VAL A 136 21.88 16.99 16.64
CA VAL A 136 22.69 15.82 17.03
C VAL A 136 24.03 15.88 16.33
N ASP A 137 25.10 15.60 17.07
CA ASP A 137 26.42 15.39 16.48
C ASP A 137 26.46 14.06 15.74
N VAL A 138 26.87 14.08 14.47
CA VAL A 138 26.84 12.89 13.60
C VAL A 138 27.90 11.86 14.00
N PHE A 139 29.02 12.31 14.57
CA PHE A 139 30.13 11.44 14.98
C PHE A 139 29.86 10.78 16.34
N SER A 140 29.67 11.59 17.39
CA SER A 140 29.51 11.12 18.77
C SER A 140 28.10 10.62 19.08
N ARG A 141 27.11 10.96 18.24
CA ARG A 141 25.67 10.74 18.49
C ARG A 141 25.14 11.48 19.72
N GLU A 142 25.88 12.47 20.22
CA GLU A 142 25.43 13.35 21.30
C GLU A 142 24.27 14.24 20.83
N ALA A 143 23.20 14.31 21.62
CA ALA A 143 22.14 15.29 21.42
C ALA A 143 22.60 16.65 21.94
N LEU A 144 22.99 17.54 21.02
CA LEU A 144 23.55 18.85 21.32
C LEU A 144 22.48 19.84 21.82
N ALA A 145 21.29 19.77 21.24
CA ALA A 145 20.14 20.57 21.67
C ALA A 145 18.82 19.88 21.32
N ILE A 146 17.84 20.07 22.19
CA ILE A 146 16.43 19.77 21.92
C ILE A 146 15.66 21.02 22.30
N GLU A 147 15.16 21.76 21.31
CA GLU A 147 14.28 22.89 21.59
C GLU A 147 12.83 22.58 21.27
N VAL A 148 11.97 22.78 22.26
CA VAL A 148 10.54 22.48 22.18
C VAL A 148 9.76 23.77 22.09
N GLY A 149 8.86 23.87 21.12
CA GLY A 149 7.97 25.01 20.98
C GLY A 149 6.73 24.67 20.17
N GLN A 150 5.65 25.43 20.37
CA GLN A 150 4.42 25.27 19.59
C GLN A 150 4.61 25.69 18.12
N ARG A 151 5.50 26.67 17.86
CA ARG A 151 5.89 27.15 16.53
C ARG A 151 7.38 27.42 16.48
N LEU A 152 8.13 26.52 15.85
CA LEU A 152 9.55 26.72 15.56
C LEU A 152 9.72 27.28 14.14
N ARG A 153 10.28 28.49 14.05
CA ARG A 153 10.60 29.23 12.81
C ARG A 153 12.10 29.19 12.55
N GLY A 154 12.53 29.70 11.40
CA GLY A 154 13.96 29.74 11.03
C GLY A 154 14.82 30.52 12.02
N GLU A 155 14.31 31.62 12.57
CA GLU A 155 14.99 32.43 13.59
C GLU A 155 15.41 31.61 14.82
N HIS A 156 14.51 30.77 15.35
CA HIS A 156 14.80 29.89 16.48
C HIS A 156 15.89 28.85 16.14
N VAL A 157 15.94 28.37 14.89
CA VAL A 157 17.00 27.45 14.43
C VAL A 157 18.36 28.17 14.44
N VAL A 158 18.39 29.39 13.92
CA VAL A 158 19.61 30.23 13.87
C VAL A 158 20.10 30.54 15.29
N GLU A 159 19.20 30.88 16.21
CA GLU A 159 19.54 31.13 17.62
C GLU A 159 20.19 29.92 18.28
N VAL A 160 19.59 28.73 18.12
CA VAL A 160 20.13 27.48 18.68
C VAL A 160 21.49 27.16 18.08
N LEU A 161 21.64 27.27 16.77
CA LEU A 161 22.91 27.02 16.09
C LEU A 161 23.99 28.01 16.50
N ASN A 162 23.67 29.30 16.61
CA ASN A 162 24.61 30.33 17.07
C ASN A 162 25.01 30.13 18.54
N ARG A 163 24.09 29.64 19.39
CA ARG A 163 24.40 29.28 20.78
C ARG A 163 25.38 28.10 20.83
N LEU A 164 25.10 27.05 20.06
CA LEU A 164 25.98 25.86 19.99
C LEU A 164 27.35 26.20 19.40
N ALA A 165 27.39 26.99 18.33
CA ALA A 165 28.64 27.40 17.68
C ALA A 165 29.54 28.22 18.61
N ARG A 166 28.95 29.09 19.45
CA ARG A 166 29.70 29.83 20.49
C ARG A 166 30.30 28.91 21.56
N GLN A 167 29.63 27.82 21.90
CA GLN A 167 30.07 26.92 22.96
C GLN A 167 31.07 25.86 22.47
N ARG A 168 30.94 25.41 21.22
CA ARG A 168 31.64 24.21 20.70
C ARG A 168 32.43 24.46 19.42
N GLY A 169 32.36 25.67 18.86
CA GLY A 169 32.82 25.95 17.51
C GLY A 169 31.74 25.62 16.45
N ALA A 170 31.85 26.26 15.29
CA ALA A 170 30.92 26.01 14.18
C ALA A 170 31.27 24.68 13.49
N PRO A 171 30.29 23.85 13.12
CA PRO A 171 30.54 22.59 12.41
C PRO A 171 31.00 22.87 10.98
N LYS A 172 31.75 21.94 10.39
CA LYS A 172 32.08 22.00 8.96
C LYS A 172 30.88 21.65 8.08
N TYR A 173 30.03 20.75 8.57
CA TYR A 173 28.85 20.29 7.84
C TYR A 173 27.58 20.42 8.66
N LEU A 174 26.52 20.88 8.01
CA LEU A 174 25.19 20.97 8.59
C LEU A 174 24.21 20.17 7.72
N PHE A 175 23.55 19.18 8.29
CA PHE A 175 22.53 18.39 7.60
C PHE A 175 21.15 18.75 8.13
N ALA A 176 20.23 19.12 7.24
CA ALA A 176 18.83 19.33 7.56
C ALA A 176 17.98 18.47 6.63
N ASP A 177 17.23 17.51 7.19
CA ASP A 177 16.48 16.53 6.39
C ASP A 177 15.07 17.00 5.97
N ASN A 178 14.70 18.26 6.21
CA ASN A 178 13.36 18.79 5.93
C ASN A 178 13.36 20.20 5.28
N VAL A 179 12.46 20.37 4.29
CA VAL A 179 12.35 21.44 3.25
C VAL A 179 12.13 22.88 3.75
N LEU A 180 12.30 23.19 5.05
CA LEU A 180 12.05 24.54 5.58
C LEU A 180 13.22 25.54 5.38
N CYS A 181 14.38 25.10 4.89
CA CYS A 181 15.52 25.98 4.57
C CYS A 181 15.44 26.58 3.15
N ARG A 182 14.28 27.11 2.72
CA ARG A 182 14.20 27.81 1.42
C ARG A 182 14.48 29.32 1.49
N GLU A 183 14.53 29.94 2.67
CA GLU A 183 14.54 31.42 2.75
C GLU A 183 15.73 32.07 3.50
N ALA A 184 16.72 31.33 4.01
CA ALA A 184 17.74 31.92 4.92
C ALA A 184 19.21 31.80 4.48
N ALA A 185 19.50 31.35 3.25
CA ALA A 185 20.88 30.98 2.87
C ALA A 185 21.46 31.82 1.72
N ALA A 186 21.17 33.12 1.68
CA ALA A 186 21.69 34.02 0.65
C ALA A 186 22.88 34.91 1.10
N GLU A 187 23.34 34.86 2.36
CA GLU A 187 24.21 35.93 2.87
C GLU A 187 25.49 35.53 3.62
N ASN A 188 25.91 34.26 3.65
CA ASN A 188 27.27 33.97 4.11
C ASN A 188 27.89 32.76 3.42
N ASP A 189 29.15 32.93 3.05
CA ASP A 189 30.02 32.07 2.23
C ASP A 189 30.45 30.78 2.95
N GLN A 190 29.55 30.19 3.74
CA GLN A 190 29.66 28.82 4.20
C GLN A 190 29.00 27.94 3.15
N GLN A 191 29.66 26.86 2.73
CA GLN A 191 29.08 25.83 1.87
C GLN A 191 27.92 25.13 2.61
N VAL A 192 26.78 25.80 2.71
CA VAL A 192 25.50 25.18 3.02
C VAL A 192 25.20 24.32 1.80
N SER A 193 25.41 23.01 1.93
CA SER A 193 24.93 22.02 0.96
C SER A 193 23.39 22.00 1.02
N LEU A 194 22.77 23.05 0.48
CA LEU A 194 21.34 23.11 0.21
C LEU A 194 21.06 22.18 -0.96
N ARG A 195 20.28 21.12 -0.73
CA ARG A 195 19.78 20.29 -1.83
C ARG A 195 18.31 20.52 -2.07
N ARG A 196 18.03 20.82 -3.34
CA ARG A 196 16.75 20.79 -4.02
C ARG A 196 16.24 19.34 -4.13
N GLY A 197 14.94 19.15 -3.86
CA GLY A 197 14.11 18.06 -4.40
C GLY A 197 14.05 16.79 -3.58
#